data_AF-A0A0D2CB49-F1
#
_entry.id   AF-A0A0D2CB49-F1
#
_cell.length_a   1.000
_cell.length_b   1.000
_cell.length_c   1.000
_cell.angle_alpha   90.00
_cell.angle_beta   90.00
_cell.angle_gamma   90.00
#
_symmetry.space_group_name_H-M   'P 1'
#
loop_
_entity.id
_entity.type
_entity.pdbx_description
1 polymer ?
#
loop_
_entity_poly.entity_id
_entity_poly.type
_entity_poly.pdbx_seq_one_letter_code
_entity_poly.pdbx_strand_id
1 'polypeptide(L)'
;MESGEESWADTGTPAALVWTLPQESGCFPPEFEQLEEASGRGDLPAVEEILKSNWPGGVPGDEETSRLLRFSVLQAIDHDHHHVAAYLLSHGLSFEMEYARRAVEKKSYALMDMLLTHGWDINTQLGPDDPAAAIIMAFDDRRMVGMVPCPRRGSEC
;
A
#
# COMPACT_ATOMS: atom_id res chain seq x y z
N MET A 1 -27.10 -74.95 -29.52
CA MET A 1 -25.87 -74.78 -28.73
C MET A 1 -25.08 -73.72 -29.49
N GLU A 2 -25.53 -72.48 -29.35
CA GLU A 2 -24.97 -71.45 -28.44
C GLU A 2 -23.78 -70.77 -29.14
N SER A 3 -23.99 -69.57 -29.72
CA SER A 3 -23.96 -68.25 -29.07
C SER A 3 -22.53 -67.73 -28.93
N GLY A 4 -22.26 -66.53 -29.46
CA GLY A 4 -21.07 -65.76 -29.08
C GLY A 4 -20.55 -64.78 -30.12
N GLU A 5 -21.37 -63.79 -30.49
CA GLU A 5 -20.90 -62.59 -31.19
C GLU A 5 -20.34 -61.62 -30.14
N GLU A 6 -19.01 -61.61 -29.95
CA GLU A 6 -18.36 -60.66 -29.02
C GLU A 6 -18.00 -59.35 -29.73
N SER A 7 -18.70 -58.32 -29.28
CA SER A 7 -18.61 -56.90 -29.59
C SER A 7 -17.28 -56.31 -29.08
N TRP A 8 -16.48 -55.71 -29.96
CA TRP A 8 -15.37 -54.87 -29.55
C TRP A 8 -15.90 -53.47 -29.22
N ALA A 9 -16.12 -53.24 -27.94
CA ALA A 9 -16.46 -51.94 -27.38
C ALA A 9 -15.25 -50.99 -27.43
N ASP A 10 -15.51 -49.81 -28.01
CA ASP A 10 -15.20 -48.49 -27.46
C ASP A 10 -13.93 -48.39 -26.58
N THR A 11 -12.80 -48.01 -27.19
CA THR A 11 -11.64 -47.52 -26.45
C THR A 11 -11.92 -46.10 -25.97
N GLY A 12 -12.68 -46.00 -24.88
CA GLY A 12 -12.84 -44.78 -24.10
C GLY A 12 -11.47 -44.21 -23.75
N THR A 13 -11.21 -42.99 -24.23
CA THR A 13 -10.06 -42.18 -23.85
C THR A 13 -10.07 -41.99 -22.33
N PRO A 14 -8.99 -42.31 -21.59
CA PRO A 14 -8.97 -41.98 -20.18
C PRO A 14 -8.99 -40.46 -20.04
N ALA A 15 -10.07 -39.97 -19.44
CA ALA A 15 -10.21 -38.59 -19.01
C ALA A 15 -8.91 -38.18 -18.31
N ALA A 16 -8.25 -37.17 -18.88
CA ALA A 16 -7.15 -36.50 -18.24
C ALA A 16 -7.61 -36.13 -16.83
N LEU A 17 -7.02 -36.81 -15.84
CA LEU A 17 -6.98 -36.33 -14.47
C LEU A 17 -6.23 -35.00 -14.52
N VAL A 18 -6.98 -33.93 -14.78
CA VAL A 18 -6.59 -32.56 -14.46
C VAL A 18 -6.47 -32.58 -12.95
N TRP A 19 -5.26 -32.86 -12.48
CA TRP A 19 -4.85 -32.48 -11.15
C TRP A 19 -4.92 -30.96 -11.13
N THR A 20 -6.07 -30.41 -10.75
CA THR A 20 -6.16 -29.04 -10.27
C THR A 20 -5.37 -29.02 -8.97
N LEU A 21 -4.06 -28.80 -9.09
CA LEU A 21 -3.23 -28.49 -7.95
C LEU A 21 -3.89 -27.32 -7.22
N PRO A 22 -4.09 -27.40 -5.89
CA PRO A 22 -4.46 -26.21 -5.14
C PRO A 22 -3.42 -25.14 -5.48
N GLN A 23 -3.86 -23.95 -5.89
CA GLN A 23 -2.95 -22.83 -6.00
C GLN A 23 -2.36 -22.62 -4.61
N GLU A 24 -1.13 -23.07 -4.45
CA GLU A 24 -0.28 -22.63 -3.36
C GLU A 24 0.00 -21.14 -3.62
N SER A 25 -0.90 -20.29 -3.12
CA SER A 25 -0.65 -18.86 -2.91
C SER A 25 0.36 -18.73 -1.77
N GLY A 26 1.55 -19.29 -1.97
CA GLY A 26 2.61 -19.42 -0.98
C GLY A 26 3.56 -18.25 -1.09
N CYS A 27 3.20 -17.12 -0.46
CA CYS A 27 4.15 -16.17 0.13
C CYS A 27 3.46 -15.02 0.88
N PHE A 28 2.23 -14.64 0.50
CA PHE A 28 1.52 -13.50 1.08
C PHE A 28 0.05 -13.85 1.35
N PRO A 29 -0.50 -13.44 2.50
CA PRO A 29 -1.94 -13.57 2.75
C PRO A 29 -2.73 -12.72 1.72
N PRO A 30 -3.82 -13.28 1.14
CA PRO A 30 -4.51 -12.68 0.01
C PRO A 30 -5.14 -11.31 0.31
N GLU A 31 -5.44 -11.03 1.57
CA GLU A 31 -5.96 -9.74 2.03
C GLU A 31 -4.97 -8.59 1.81
N PHE A 32 -3.66 -8.83 1.92
CA PHE A 32 -2.65 -7.80 1.68
C PHE A 32 -2.48 -7.48 0.20
N GLU A 33 -2.52 -8.51 -0.66
CA GLU A 33 -2.47 -8.32 -2.11
C GLU A 33 -3.69 -7.54 -2.61
N GLN A 34 -4.89 -7.92 -2.14
CA GLN A 34 -6.13 -7.20 -2.46
C GLN A 34 -6.08 -5.75 -1.96
N LEU A 35 -5.55 -5.52 -0.77
CA LEU A 35 -5.41 -4.18 -0.21
C LEU A 35 -4.42 -3.33 -1.01
N GLU A 36 -3.28 -3.91 -1.40
CA GLU A 36 -2.28 -3.27 -2.25
C GLU A 36 -2.88 -2.87 -3.59
N GLU A 37 -3.59 -3.79 -4.25
CA GLU A 37 -4.22 -3.54 -5.55
C GLU A 37 -5.33 -2.47 -5.45
N ALA A 38 -6.21 -2.56 -4.44
CA ALA A 38 -7.23 -1.56 -4.19
C ALA A 38 -6.62 -0.17 -3.92
N SER A 39 -5.50 -0.13 -3.19
CA SER A 39 -4.77 1.10 -2.90
C SER A 39 -4.17 1.72 -4.15
N GLY A 40 -3.57 0.91 -5.03
CA GLY A 40 -3.05 1.36 -6.32
C GLY A 40 -4.13 1.85 -7.29
N ARG A 41 -5.37 1.36 -7.16
CA ARG A 41 -6.54 1.86 -7.92
C ARG A 41 -7.19 3.11 -7.31
N GLY A 42 -6.84 3.46 -6.07
CA GLY A 42 -7.48 4.55 -5.35
C GLY A 42 -8.90 4.23 -4.87
N ASP A 43 -9.25 2.94 -4.80
CA ASP A 43 -10.58 2.44 -4.41
C ASP A 43 -10.72 2.43 -2.88
N LEU A 44 -11.02 3.59 -2.33
CA LEU A 44 -11.22 3.76 -0.89
C LEU A 44 -12.32 2.82 -0.35
N PRO A 45 -13.52 2.70 -0.95
CA PRO A 45 -14.53 1.74 -0.49
C PRO A 45 -14.02 0.30 -0.36
N ALA A 46 -13.25 -0.20 -1.34
CA ALA A 46 -12.67 -1.52 -1.27
C ALA A 46 -11.63 -1.63 -0.13
N VAL A 47 -10.76 -0.63 0.02
CA VAL A 47 -9.79 -0.56 1.13
C VAL A 47 -10.48 -0.59 2.49
N GLU A 48 -11.56 0.18 2.67
CA GLU A 48 -12.32 0.19 3.91
C GLU A 48 -12.92 -1.19 4.22
N GLU A 49 -13.51 -1.84 3.21
CA GLU A 49 -14.18 -3.13 3.39
C GLU A 49 -13.17 -4.24 3.71
N ILE A 50 -12.02 -4.26 3.02
CA ILE A 50 -10.93 -5.21 3.29
C ILE A 50 -10.42 -5.02 4.73
N LEU A 51 -10.18 -3.78 5.16
CA LEU A 51 -9.71 -3.51 6.52
C LEU A 51 -10.74 -3.91 7.58
N LYS A 52 -12.03 -3.56 7.38
CA LYS A 52 -13.11 -3.93 8.31
C LYS A 52 -13.31 -5.45 8.41
N SER A 53 -13.19 -6.15 7.28
CA SER A 53 -13.41 -7.60 7.21
C SER A 53 -12.29 -8.40 7.87
N ASN A 54 -11.03 -8.00 7.65
CA ASN A 54 -9.86 -8.72 8.15
C ASN A 54 -9.43 -8.25 9.54
N TRP A 55 -9.65 -6.97 9.87
CA TRP A 55 -9.21 -6.35 11.12
C TRP A 55 -10.31 -5.47 11.75
N PRO A 56 -11.45 -6.06 12.18
CA PRO A 56 -12.58 -5.30 12.74
C PRO A 56 -12.25 -4.56 14.05
N GLY A 57 -11.19 -4.98 14.75
CA GLY A 57 -10.67 -4.36 15.97
C GLY A 57 -9.59 -3.31 15.74
N GLY A 58 -9.26 -3.00 14.48
CA GLY A 58 -8.11 -2.20 14.10
C GLY A 58 -6.92 -3.04 13.66
N VAL A 59 -6.00 -2.40 12.94
CA VAL A 59 -4.81 -3.04 12.39
C VAL A 59 -3.90 -3.54 13.52
N PRO A 60 -3.47 -4.82 13.47
CA PRO A 60 -2.48 -5.37 14.38
C PRO A 60 -1.20 -4.53 14.36
N GLY A 61 -0.71 -4.14 15.54
CA GLY A 61 0.54 -3.41 15.70
C GLY A 61 1.78 -4.31 15.67
N ASP A 62 1.69 -5.53 15.14
CA ASP A 62 2.87 -6.38 14.96
C ASP A 62 3.71 -5.91 13.77
N GLU A 63 5.01 -6.19 13.84
CA GLU A 63 5.99 -5.72 12.87
C GLU A 63 5.75 -6.30 11.47
N GLU A 64 5.27 -7.54 11.38
CA GLU A 64 5.02 -8.20 10.11
C GLU A 64 3.82 -7.56 9.39
N THR A 65 2.69 -7.42 10.08
CA THR A 65 1.50 -6.73 9.54
C THR A 65 1.83 -5.30 9.13
N SER A 66 2.58 -4.56 9.95
CA SER A 66 3.01 -3.19 9.64
C SER A 66 3.87 -3.15 8.36
N ARG A 67 4.82 -4.07 8.23
CA ARG A 67 5.68 -4.21 7.05
C ARG A 67 4.88 -4.55 5.78
N LEU A 68 3.83 -5.37 5.90
CA LEU A 68 2.99 -5.75 4.76
C LEU A 68 2.08 -4.58 4.33
N LEU A 69 1.46 -3.88 5.27
CA LEU A 69 0.56 -2.75 4.99
C LEU A 69 1.30 -1.53 4.44
N ARG A 70 2.59 -1.39 4.73
CA ARG A 70 3.48 -0.40 4.11
C ARG A 70 3.39 -0.44 2.57
N PHE A 71 3.33 -1.63 1.96
CA PHE A 71 3.26 -1.75 0.50
C PHE A 71 1.97 -1.13 -0.06
N SER A 72 0.84 -1.30 0.62
CA SER A 72 -0.43 -0.68 0.24
C SER A 72 -0.38 0.85 0.32
N VAL A 73 0.27 1.41 1.35
CA VAL A 73 0.48 2.87 1.45
C VAL A 73 1.38 3.38 0.32
N LEU A 74 2.46 2.66 0.02
CA LEU A 74 3.36 3.00 -1.08
C LEU A 74 2.64 2.99 -2.44
N GLN A 75 1.77 2.01 -2.70
CA GLN A 75 0.98 2.00 -3.93
C GLN A 75 0.07 3.21 -4.05
N ALA A 76 -0.61 3.58 -2.97
CA ALA A 76 -1.45 4.78 -2.95
C ALA A 76 -0.63 6.05 -3.22
N ILE A 77 0.56 6.17 -2.64
CA ILE A 77 1.48 7.29 -2.85
C ILE A 77 2.00 7.31 -4.30
N ASP A 78 2.41 6.16 -4.84
CA ASP A 78 2.94 6.02 -6.21
C ASP A 78 1.92 6.42 -7.26
N HIS A 79 0.63 6.24 -6.98
CA HIS A 79 -0.48 6.60 -7.86
C HIS A 79 -1.17 7.93 -7.46
N ASP A 80 -0.63 8.67 -6.49
CA ASP A 80 -1.13 9.99 -6.04
C ASP A 80 -2.55 9.95 -5.39
N HIS A 81 -2.95 8.78 -4.91
CA HIS A 81 -4.19 8.52 -4.18
C HIS A 81 -4.07 8.92 -2.70
N HIS A 82 -3.85 10.22 -2.48
CA HIS A 82 -3.64 10.82 -1.16
C HIS A 82 -4.78 10.55 -0.18
N HIS A 83 -6.03 10.43 -0.63
CA HIS A 83 -7.18 10.07 0.22
C HIS A 83 -7.08 8.65 0.78
N VAL A 84 -6.62 7.68 -0.03
CA VAL A 84 -6.38 6.31 0.43
C VAL A 84 -5.19 6.26 1.38
N ALA A 85 -4.09 6.92 1.02
CA ALA A 85 -2.91 6.98 1.89
C ALA A 85 -3.23 7.60 3.25
N ALA A 86 -4.00 8.69 3.29
CA ALA A 86 -4.45 9.33 4.53
C ALA A 86 -5.31 8.37 5.39
N TYR A 87 -6.24 7.65 4.75
CA TYR A 87 -7.08 6.67 5.44
C TYR A 87 -6.27 5.53 6.04
N LEU A 88 -5.29 5.01 5.30
CA LEU A 88 -4.40 3.95 5.79
C LEU A 88 -3.55 4.45 6.98
N LEU A 89 -2.97 5.65 6.88
CA LEU A 89 -2.19 6.25 7.98
C LEU A 89 -3.05 6.58 9.21
N SER A 90 -4.33 6.95 9.03
CA SER A 90 -5.23 7.19 10.18
C SER A 90 -5.55 5.92 10.97
N HIS A 91 -5.33 4.74 10.40
CA HIS A 91 -5.52 3.44 11.06
C HIS A 91 -4.31 3.00 11.89
N GLY A 92 -3.39 3.93 12.20
CA GLY A 92 -2.27 3.68 13.11
C GLY A 92 -1.05 3.07 12.45
N LEU A 93 -0.98 3.07 11.10
CA LEU A 93 0.22 2.66 10.39
C LEU A 93 1.36 3.64 10.70
N SER A 94 2.55 3.09 10.94
CA SER A 94 3.74 3.89 11.18
C SER A 94 4.11 4.70 9.94
N PHE A 95 4.39 5.98 10.17
CA PHE A 95 4.98 6.84 9.14
C PHE A 95 6.39 6.33 8.79
N GLU A 96 6.68 6.25 7.49
CA GLU A 96 8.00 5.90 6.98
C GLU A 96 8.60 7.01 6.13
N MET A 97 9.92 7.17 6.22
CA MET A 97 10.65 8.20 5.48
C MET A 97 10.52 8.05 3.95
N GLU A 98 10.34 6.82 3.48
CA GLU A 98 10.12 6.51 2.07
C GLU A 98 8.87 7.22 1.51
N TYR A 99 7.81 7.40 2.32
CA TYR A 99 6.60 8.11 1.92
C TYR A 99 6.90 9.56 1.56
N ALA A 100 7.67 10.22 2.42
CA ALA A 100 8.11 11.59 2.23
C ALA A 100 9.05 11.74 1.03
N ARG A 101 10.01 10.83 0.87
CA ARG A 101 10.92 10.81 -0.29
C ARG A 101 10.14 10.80 -1.60
N ARG A 102 9.19 9.86 -1.76
CA ARG A 102 8.39 9.74 -2.98
C ARG A 102 7.48 10.95 -3.21
N ALA A 103 6.89 11.51 -2.17
CA ALA A 103 6.09 12.73 -2.28
C ALA A 103 6.93 13.92 -2.81
N VAL A 104 8.16 14.07 -2.31
CA VAL A 104 9.14 15.09 -2.74
C VAL A 104 9.59 14.89 -4.17
N GLU A 105 9.99 13.68 -4.54
CA GLU A 105 10.40 13.35 -5.91
C GLU A 105 9.28 13.60 -6.93
N LYS A 106 8.04 13.27 -6.57
CA LYS A 106 6.86 13.52 -7.40
C LYS A 106 6.41 14.98 -7.42
N LYS A 107 6.94 15.84 -6.54
CA LYS A 107 6.47 17.23 -6.31
C LYS A 107 4.96 17.30 -6.04
N SER A 108 4.40 16.29 -5.36
CA SER A 108 2.97 16.23 -5.06
C SER A 108 2.67 17.00 -3.77
N TYR A 109 2.17 18.22 -3.93
CA TYR A 109 1.77 19.08 -2.81
C TYR A 109 0.67 18.47 -1.95
N ALA A 110 -0.28 17.77 -2.57
CA ALA A 110 -1.36 17.11 -1.86
C ALA A 110 -0.84 15.99 -0.95
N LEU A 111 0.12 15.19 -1.44
CA LEU A 111 0.76 14.17 -0.62
C LEU A 111 1.59 14.79 0.50
N MET A 112 2.34 15.85 0.23
CA MET A 112 3.13 16.53 1.27
C MET A 112 2.25 17.10 2.39
N ASP A 113 1.17 17.81 2.04
CA ASP A 113 0.23 18.38 3.00
C ASP A 113 -0.44 17.28 3.86
N MET A 114 -0.81 16.17 3.21
CA MET A 114 -1.31 14.99 3.89
C MET A 114 -0.29 14.42 4.86
N LEU A 115 0.96 14.18 4.43
CA LEU A 115 2.01 13.62 5.30
C LEU A 115 2.33 14.56 6.48
N LEU A 116 2.36 15.87 6.26
CA LEU A 116 2.52 16.89 7.32
C LEU A 116 1.40 16.80 8.36
N THR A 117 0.15 16.64 7.90
CA THR A 117 -1.03 16.45 8.77
C THR A 117 -0.92 15.16 9.59
N HIS A 118 -0.30 14.13 9.03
CA HIS A 118 -0.03 12.85 9.70
C HIS A 118 1.28 12.85 10.51
N GLY A 119 1.87 14.01 10.79
CA GLY A 119 2.97 14.17 11.75
C GLY A 119 4.37 14.06 11.14
N TRP A 120 4.51 14.10 9.82
CA TRP A 120 5.81 14.19 9.19
C TRP A 120 6.49 15.54 9.52
N ASP A 121 7.70 15.47 10.07
CA ASP A 121 8.56 16.67 10.20
C ASP A 121 9.38 16.86 8.92
N ILE A 122 9.00 17.86 8.13
CA ILE A 122 9.64 18.31 6.88
C ILE A 122 11.12 18.71 7.04
N ASN A 123 11.55 18.99 8.27
CA ASN A 123 12.95 19.29 8.58
C ASN A 123 13.79 18.01 8.77
N THR A 124 13.16 16.84 8.81
CA THR A 124 13.86 15.57 8.90
C THR A 124 14.63 15.30 7.62
N GLN A 125 15.83 14.76 7.78
CA GLN A 125 16.66 14.31 6.69
C GLN A 125 16.00 13.10 5.99
N LEU A 126 15.89 13.13 4.66
CA LEU A 126 15.23 12.06 3.90
C LEU A 126 16.11 10.80 3.74
N GLY A 127 17.42 10.94 3.91
CA GLY A 127 18.41 9.86 3.81
C GLY A 127 19.82 10.38 4.14
N PRO A 128 20.82 9.50 4.30
CA PRO A 128 22.17 9.90 4.70
C PRO A 128 22.79 11.01 3.82
N ASP A 129 22.53 10.93 2.51
CA ASP A 129 23.04 11.86 1.50
C ASP A 129 21.98 12.85 1.00
N ASP A 130 20.72 12.68 1.41
CA ASP A 130 19.62 13.55 1.00
C ASP A 130 19.41 14.62 2.08
N PRO A 131 19.48 15.93 1.77
CA PRO A 131 19.23 16.95 2.76
C PRO A 131 17.77 16.92 3.24
N ALA A 132 17.45 17.73 4.27
CA ALA A 132 16.08 17.85 4.75
C ALA A 132 15.12 18.17 3.60
N ALA A 133 13.93 17.59 3.64
CA ALA A 133 12.95 17.75 2.57
C ALA A 133 12.64 19.24 2.31
N ALA A 134 12.52 20.04 3.37
CA ALA A 134 12.38 21.50 3.27
C ALA A 134 13.45 22.16 2.40
N ILE A 135 14.70 21.69 2.48
CA ILE A 135 15.84 22.22 1.71
C ILE A 135 15.70 21.81 0.25
N ILE A 136 15.45 20.53 -0.05
CA ILE A 136 15.26 20.03 -1.42
C ILE A 136 14.14 20.82 -2.11
N MET A 137 13.03 21.01 -1.40
CA MET A 137 11.85 21.70 -1.90
C MET A 137 12.06 23.21 -2.10
N ALA A 138 12.81 23.87 -1.21
CA ALA A 138 13.08 25.30 -1.29
C ALA A 138 13.96 25.70 -2.49
N PHE A 139 14.82 24.81 -2.98
CA PHE A 139 15.65 25.08 -4.14
C PHE A 139 14.92 24.96 -5.47
N ASP A 140 13.82 24.20 -5.52
CA ASP A 140 13.21 23.75 -6.78
C ASP A 140 11.82 24.37 -7.07
N ASP A 141 11.11 24.90 -6.07
CA ASP A 141 9.82 25.60 -6.29
C ASP A 141 9.54 26.75 -5.29
N ARG A 142 9.40 27.98 -5.82
CA ARG A 142 9.08 29.20 -5.04
C ARG A 142 7.71 29.15 -4.34
N ARG A 143 6.75 28.36 -4.82
CA ARG A 143 5.41 28.26 -4.22
C ARG A 143 5.41 27.53 -2.88
N MET A 144 6.48 26.81 -2.56
CA MET A 144 6.59 25.98 -1.34
C MET A 144 7.12 26.69 -0.11
N VAL A 145 7.73 27.87 -0.24
CA VAL A 145 8.26 28.63 0.91
C VAL A 145 7.15 28.97 1.92
N GLY A 146 5.89 29.00 1.50
CA GLY A 146 4.73 29.22 2.37
C GLY A 146 4.27 28.02 3.20
N MET A 147 4.74 26.79 2.91
CA MET A 147 4.33 25.57 3.61
C MET A 147 5.24 25.17 4.77
N VAL A 148 6.44 25.73 4.87
CA VAL A 148 7.33 25.49 6.03
C VAL A 148 6.74 26.24 7.23
N PRO A 149 6.24 25.54 8.27
CA PRO A 149 5.76 26.24 9.45
C PRO A 149 6.94 26.99 10.07
N CYS A 150 6.83 28.32 10.15
CA CYS A 150 7.80 29.12 10.88
C CYS A 150 7.93 28.56 12.30
N PRO A 151 9.16 28.32 12.81
CA PRO A 151 9.35 27.92 14.19
C PRO A 151 8.71 28.99 15.07
N ARG A 152 7.71 28.59 15.88
CA ARG A 152 7.01 29.50 16.79
C ARG A 152 8.07 30.23 17.61
N ARG A 153 8.22 31.53 17.33
CA ARG A 153 9.04 32.41 18.15
C ARG A 153 8.39 32.40 19.53
N GLY A 154 9.06 31.75 20.48
CA GLY A 154 8.60 31.64 21.85
C GLY A 154 8.20 33.03 22.35
N SER A 155 6.94 33.15 22.74
CA SER A 155 6.45 34.32 23.46
C SER A 155 7.01 34.19 24.88
N GLU A 156 8.06 34.96 25.15
CA GLU A 156 8.49 35.25 26.52
C GLU A 156 7.32 35.98 27.21
N CYS A 157 6.87 35.41 28.33
CA CYS A 157 6.22 36.13 29.43
C CYS A 157 7.22 36.19 30.58
#